data_AF-A0A558H049-F1
#
_entry.id   AF-A0A558H049-F1
#
_cell.length_a   1.000
_cell.length_b   1.000
_cell.length_c   1.000
_cell.angle_alpha   90.00
_cell.angle_beta   90.00
_cell.angle_gamma   90.00
#
_symmetry.space_group_name_H-M   'P 1'
#
loop_
_entity.id
_entity.type
_entity.pdbx_description
1 polymer ?
#
loop_
_entity_poly.entity_id
_entity_poly.type
_entity_poly.pdbx_seq_one_letter_code
_entity_poly.pdbx_strand_id
1 'polypeptide(L)'
;MENTVTALEPSPEATTEDNEPAAKQIPPAAVARMTLYLRALNSLLAEGVERVSSEALAEASGVSSSTLRKDLSYVGSYGTRGVGYEVQYLSRHIAAALGLTHDWKVAIVGAGNLGKALARYGGFESRGFDVVAIFDADPMVIGNEVGWLRVSDSAELERVLERTHTNMVVLALPATVAQAVCDRVIAAGIRSILSFAPVLLQVPPHVNLRKVDMATELQILAYHAQRAQTPGQAV
;
A
#
# COMPACT_ATOMS: atom_id res chain seq x y z
N MET A 1 -9.28 -52.90 49.80
CA MET A 1 -9.62 -52.88 48.37
C MET A 1 -11.13 -52.70 48.35
N GLU A 2 -11.71 -51.55 48.05
CA GLU A 2 -11.44 -50.60 46.97
C GLU A 2 -11.68 -49.14 47.39
N ASN A 3 -11.16 -48.25 46.55
CA ASN A 3 -10.95 -46.83 46.75
C ASN A 3 -12.24 -45.98 46.81
N THR A 4 -12.17 -44.98 47.70
CA THR A 4 -12.85 -43.69 47.64
C THR A 4 -12.57 -42.98 46.31
N VAL A 5 -13.62 -42.55 45.61
CA VAL A 5 -13.53 -41.44 44.65
C VAL A 5 -14.76 -40.54 44.83
N THR A 6 -14.56 -39.47 45.57
CA THR A 6 -15.50 -38.36 45.72
C THR A 6 -15.59 -37.61 44.39
N ALA A 7 -16.81 -37.42 43.89
CA ALA A 7 -17.07 -36.58 42.73
C ALA A 7 -16.69 -35.12 43.05
N LEU A 8 -15.66 -34.60 42.38
CA LEU A 8 -15.42 -33.16 42.28
C LEU A 8 -16.31 -32.60 41.18
N GLU A 9 -17.23 -31.71 41.54
CA GLU A 9 -17.90 -30.82 40.59
C GLU A 9 -16.87 -29.83 40.00
N PRO A 10 -16.87 -29.58 38.68
CA PRO A 10 -16.00 -28.56 38.12
C PRO A 10 -16.53 -27.15 38.49
N SER A 11 -15.64 -26.35 39.08
CA SER A 11 -15.83 -24.92 39.30
C SER A 11 -15.94 -24.17 37.96
N PRO A 12 -16.68 -23.06 37.88
CA PRO A 12 -16.77 -22.29 36.64
C PRO A 12 -15.41 -21.61 36.39
N GLU A 13 -14.68 -22.09 35.40
CA GLU A 13 -13.51 -21.39 34.87
C GLU A 13 -13.96 -20.05 34.31
N ALA A 14 -13.52 -18.97 34.96
CA ALA A 14 -13.60 -17.63 34.43
C ALA A 14 -12.80 -17.60 33.12
N THR A 15 -13.51 -17.54 32.00
CA THR A 15 -12.94 -17.10 30.73
C THR A 15 -12.56 -15.64 30.90
N THR A 16 -11.28 -15.38 31.17
CA THR A 16 -10.67 -14.09 30.90
C THR A 16 -10.71 -13.89 29.40
N GLU A 17 -11.81 -13.31 28.91
CA GLU A 17 -11.85 -12.66 27.62
C GLU A 17 -10.80 -11.55 27.66
N ASP A 18 -9.61 -11.84 27.14
CA ASP A 18 -8.68 -10.81 26.68
C ASP A 18 -9.42 -10.00 25.61
N ASN A 19 -10.07 -8.95 26.07
CA ASN A 19 -10.74 -7.96 25.25
C ASN A 19 -9.63 -7.12 24.58
N GLU A 20 -9.00 -7.69 23.55
CA GLU A 20 -8.22 -6.90 22.59
C GLU A 20 -9.15 -5.80 22.05
N PRO A 21 -8.86 -4.52 22.29
CA PRO A 21 -9.74 -3.45 21.86
C PRO A 21 -9.87 -3.53 20.34
N ALA A 22 -11.09 -3.74 19.86
CA ALA A 22 -11.44 -3.79 18.44
C ALA A 22 -10.63 -2.74 17.67
N ALA A 23 -9.72 -3.20 16.81
CA ALA A 23 -8.81 -2.34 16.06
C ALA A 23 -9.62 -1.23 15.38
N LYS A 24 -9.46 0.01 15.85
CA LYS A 24 -10.20 1.16 15.35
C LYS A 24 -9.85 1.31 13.88
N GLN A 25 -10.79 0.98 12.98
CA GLN A 25 -10.54 1.07 11.54
C GLN A 25 -10.08 2.49 11.19
N ILE A 26 -8.89 2.58 10.60
CA ILE A 26 -8.28 3.85 10.23
C ILE A 26 -9.09 4.43 9.05
N PRO A 27 -9.62 5.67 9.14
CA PRO A 27 -10.37 6.26 8.04
C PRO A 27 -9.54 6.31 6.75
N PRO A 28 -10.11 6.09 5.55
CA PRO A 28 -9.35 6.09 4.29
C PRO A 28 -8.51 7.35 4.05
N ALA A 29 -9.03 8.51 4.44
CA ALA A 29 -8.30 9.78 4.35
C ALA A 29 -7.08 9.82 5.31
N ALA A 30 -7.17 9.19 6.48
CA ALA A 30 -6.05 9.06 7.41
C ALA A 30 -5.02 8.04 6.90
N VAL A 31 -5.44 6.93 6.28
CA VAL A 31 -4.53 5.97 5.61
C VAL A 31 -3.70 6.68 4.55
N ALA A 32 -4.32 7.49 3.68
CA ALA A 32 -3.59 8.26 2.68
C ALA A 32 -2.54 9.19 3.31
N ARG A 33 -2.88 9.91 4.38
CA ARG A 33 -1.94 10.79 5.09
C ARG A 33 -0.87 10.03 5.87
N MET A 34 -1.15 8.84 6.39
CA MET A 34 -0.16 7.97 7.01
C MET A 34 0.97 7.59 6.05
N THR A 35 0.68 7.43 4.76
CA THR A 35 1.74 7.22 3.75
C THR A 35 2.68 8.44 3.61
N LEU A 36 2.15 9.65 3.82
CA LEU A 36 2.94 10.89 3.83
C LEU A 36 3.79 10.98 5.10
N TYR A 37 3.22 10.63 6.25
CA TYR A 37 3.94 10.60 7.53
C TYR A 37 5.09 9.61 7.49
N LEU A 38 4.84 8.39 6.98
CA LEU A 38 5.88 7.38 6.83
C LEU A 38 7.00 7.84 5.90
N ARG A 39 6.66 8.53 4.79
CA ARG A 39 7.66 9.12 3.89
C ARG A 39 8.53 10.14 4.62
N ALA A 40 7.93 11.07 5.36
CA ALA A 40 8.66 12.09 6.11
C ALA A 40 9.55 11.47 7.20
N LEU A 41 9.04 10.47 7.93
CA LEU A 41 9.79 9.75 8.95
C LEU A 41 10.98 8.99 8.34
N ASN A 42 10.81 8.36 7.18
CA ASN A 42 11.91 7.65 6.51
C ASN A 42 13.02 8.62 6.04
N SER A 43 12.66 9.82 5.59
CA SER A 43 13.64 10.87 5.31
C SER A 43 14.41 11.29 6.57
N LEU A 44 13.70 11.53 7.68
CA LEU A 44 14.31 11.87 8.97
C LEU A 44 15.23 10.76 9.49
N LEU A 45 14.85 9.47 9.31
CA LEU A 45 15.70 8.33 9.65
C LEU A 45 16.98 8.29 8.83
N ALA A 46 16.89 8.56 7.52
CA ALA A 46 18.06 8.62 6.64
C ALA A 46 19.02 9.75 7.03
N GLU A 47 18.50 10.82 7.64
CA GLU A 47 19.26 11.94 8.18
C GLU A 47 19.79 11.69 9.61
N GLY A 48 19.47 10.55 10.22
CA GLY A 48 19.90 10.19 11.59
C GLY A 48 19.13 10.92 12.70
N VAL A 49 17.95 11.46 12.41
CA VAL A 49 17.11 12.15 13.40
C VAL A 49 16.43 11.12 14.30
N GLU A 50 16.73 11.17 15.60
CA GLU A 50 16.13 10.25 16.60
C GLU A 50 14.73 10.69 17.04
N ARG A 51 14.48 12.00 17.13
CA ARG A 51 13.20 12.54 17.60
C ARG A 51 12.69 13.71 16.78
N VAL A 52 11.37 13.77 16.61
CA VAL A 52 10.69 14.82 15.86
C VAL A 52 9.47 15.34 16.63
N SER A 53 9.25 16.66 16.61
CA SER A 53 8.03 17.24 17.19
C SER A 53 6.82 16.99 16.28
N SER A 54 5.60 17.11 16.82
CA SER A 54 4.39 17.06 15.98
C SER A 54 4.31 18.16 14.95
N GLU A 55 4.90 19.31 15.23
CA GLU A 55 4.90 20.47 14.35
C GLU A 55 5.83 20.24 13.17
N ALA A 56 7.08 19.87 13.45
CA ALA A 56 8.07 19.55 12.42
C ALA A 56 7.62 18.38 11.53
N LEU A 57 7.05 17.31 12.12
CA LEU A 57 6.56 16.18 11.32
C LEU A 57 5.33 16.55 10.47
N ALA A 58 4.44 17.40 10.99
CA ALA A 58 3.27 17.86 10.25
C ALA A 58 3.68 18.74 9.06
N GLU A 59 4.63 19.65 9.27
CA GLU A 59 5.22 20.49 8.23
C GLU A 59 5.88 19.64 7.14
N ALA A 60 6.77 18.71 7.52
CA ALA A 60 7.44 17.80 6.59
C ALA A 60 6.48 16.91 5.78
N SER A 61 5.27 16.68 6.32
CA SER A 61 4.24 15.87 5.68
C SER A 61 3.16 16.69 4.95
N GLY A 62 3.22 18.02 5.01
CA GLY A 62 2.25 18.92 4.39
C GLY A 62 0.85 18.86 5.02
N VAL A 63 0.75 18.60 6.33
CA VAL A 63 -0.53 18.55 7.07
C VAL A 63 -0.51 19.49 8.27
N SER A 64 -1.67 19.73 8.88
CA SER A 64 -1.72 20.44 10.17
C SER A 64 -1.32 19.53 11.34
N SER A 65 -0.70 20.12 12.37
CA SER A 65 -0.36 19.40 13.62
C SER A 65 -1.57 18.76 14.30
N SER A 66 -2.74 19.40 14.24
CA SER A 66 -3.97 18.86 14.83
C SER A 66 -4.47 17.64 14.07
N THR A 67 -4.45 17.68 12.74
CA THR A 67 -4.74 16.53 11.87
C THR A 67 -3.78 15.38 12.15
N LEU A 68 -2.47 15.67 12.21
CA LEU A 68 -1.46 14.65 12.49
C LEU A 68 -1.71 13.95 13.83
N ARG A 69 -1.92 14.70 14.91
CA ARG A 69 -2.19 14.09 16.24
C ARG A 69 -3.47 13.25 16.22
N LYS A 70 -4.52 13.72 15.54
CA LYS A 70 -5.76 12.97 15.38
C LYS A 70 -5.52 11.66 14.61
N ASP A 71 -4.76 11.71 13.53
CA ASP A 71 -4.47 10.53 12.72
C ASP A 71 -3.59 9.51 13.47
N LEU A 72 -2.57 9.99 14.18
CA LEU A 72 -1.71 9.13 15.00
C LEU A 72 -2.49 8.47 16.14
N SER A 73 -3.55 9.11 16.66
CA SER A 73 -4.39 8.51 17.69
C SER A 73 -5.11 7.21 17.25
N TYR A 74 -5.23 6.94 15.95
CA TYR A 74 -5.79 5.69 15.44
C TYR A 74 -4.78 4.53 15.49
N VAL A 75 -3.47 4.81 15.51
CA VAL A 75 -2.41 3.78 15.55
C VAL A 75 -1.80 3.62 16.95
N GLY A 76 -2.21 4.46 17.89
CA GLY A 76 -1.87 4.40 19.32
C GLY A 76 -1.61 5.78 19.92
N SER A 77 -1.51 5.86 21.24
CA SER A 77 -1.14 7.09 21.93
C SER A 77 0.38 7.26 21.89
N TYR A 78 0.87 8.07 20.97
CA TYR A 78 2.30 8.38 20.87
C TYR A 78 2.54 9.87 21.06
N GLY A 79 3.65 10.18 21.72
CA GLY A 79 4.02 11.52 22.10
C GLY A 79 3.80 11.78 23.58
N THR A 80 4.89 11.90 24.33
CA THR A 80 4.83 12.57 25.63
C THR A 80 4.77 14.06 25.36
N ARG A 81 3.84 14.78 26.00
CA ARG A 81 3.68 16.23 25.82
C ARG A 81 5.02 16.92 26.10
N GLY A 82 5.56 17.63 25.12
CA GLY A 82 6.86 18.32 25.21
C GLY A 82 8.09 17.50 24.77
N VAL A 83 7.94 16.23 24.39
CA VAL A 83 9.07 15.33 24.09
C VAL A 83 9.16 14.95 22.60
N GLY A 84 8.02 14.98 21.89
CA GLY A 84 7.95 14.56 20.48
C GLY A 84 7.82 13.05 20.31
N TYR A 85 8.09 12.58 19.09
CA TYR A 85 8.04 11.17 18.69
C TYR A 85 9.45 10.65 18.45
N GLU A 86 9.71 9.42 18.88
CA GLU A 86 10.91 8.70 18.43
C GLU A 86 10.66 8.22 16.99
N VAL A 87 11.53 8.63 16.08
CA VAL A 87 11.30 8.52 14.63
C VAL A 87 11.27 7.04 14.21
N GLN A 88 12.18 6.21 14.73
CA GLN A 88 12.28 4.81 14.35
C GLN A 88 11.06 4.01 14.83
N TYR A 89 10.63 4.26 16.07
CA TYR A 89 9.47 3.63 16.68
C TYR A 89 8.18 4.02 15.97
N LEU A 90 7.98 5.32 15.69
CA LEU A 90 6.79 5.80 15.00
C LEU A 90 6.74 5.30 13.55
N SER A 91 7.87 5.30 12.83
CA SER A 91 7.96 4.76 11.47
C SER A 91 7.52 3.30 11.43
N ARG A 92 8.06 2.45 12.33
CA ARG A 92 7.68 1.03 12.43
C ARG A 92 6.19 0.84 12.72
N HIS A 93 5.62 1.64 13.62
CA HIS A 93 4.20 1.52 13.96
C HIS A 93 3.28 1.92 12.82
N ILE A 94 3.59 3.02 12.12
CA ILE A 94 2.83 3.44 10.95
C ILE A 94 2.97 2.40 9.83
N ALA A 95 4.17 1.86 9.60
CA ALA A 95 4.39 0.79 8.63
C ALA A 95 3.55 -0.45 8.95
N ALA A 96 3.52 -0.89 10.21
CA ALA A 96 2.69 -2.01 10.66
C ALA A 96 1.19 -1.73 10.46
N ALA A 97 0.72 -0.54 10.83
CA ALA A 97 -0.67 -0.13 10.66
C ALA A 97 -1.10 -0.05 9.18
N LEU A 98 -0.17 0.30 8.29
CA LEU A 98 -0.37 0.27 6.84
C LEU A 98 -0.25 -1.13 6.23
N GLY A 99 0.07 -2.15 7.04
CA GLY A 99 0.29 -3.52 6.57
C GLY A 99 1.61 -3.74 5.83
N LEU A 100 2.55 -2.80 5.90
CA LEU A 100 3.86 -2.88 5.22
C LEU A 100 4.87 -3.78 5.94
N THR A 101 4.44 -4.47 7.00
CA THR A 101 5.18 -5.60 7.61
C THR A 101 4.94 -6.92 6.87
N HIS A 102 3.99 -6.95 5.92
CA HIS A 102 3.79 -8.10 5.05
C HIS A 102 4.77 -8.06 3.88
N ASP A 103 5.08 -9.23 3.35
CA ASP A 103 5.90 -9.37 2.14
C ASP A 103 5.03 -9.13 0.90
N TRP A 104 4.96 -7.87 0.45
CA TRP A 104 4.18 -7.50 -0.73
C TRP A 104 4.96 -7.83 -2.00
N LYS A 105 4.67 -8.99 -2.58
CA LYS A 105 5.23 -9.45 -3.85
C LYS A 105 4.37 -8.92 -5.00
N VAL A 106 4.96 -8.01 -5.78
CA VAL A 106 4.32 -7.29 -6.87
C VAL A 106 4.74 -7.86 -8.21
N ALA A 107 3.77 -8.18 -9.07
CA ALA A 107 4.02 -8.43 -10.48
C ALA A 107 3.52 -7.28 -11.35
N ILE A 108 4.24 -6.98 -12.44
CA ILE A 108 3.87 -5.97 -13.41
C ILE A 108 3.47 -6.66 -14.72
N VAL A 109 2.25 -6.42 -15.20
CA VAL A 109 1.81 -6.91 -16.52
C VAL A 109 1.80 -5.76 -17.51
N GLY A 110 2.57 -5.93 -18.59
CA GLY A 110 2.90 -4.90 -19.56
C GLY A 110 4.30 -4.37 -19.33
N ALA A 111 5.26 -4.80 -20.15
CA ALA A 111 6.64 -4.33 -20.18
C ALA A 111 6.84 -3.24 -21.25
N GLY A 112 5.86 -2.36 -21.44
CA GLY A 112 6.01 -1.12 -22.20
C GLY A 112 6.83 -0.07 -21.44
N ASN A 113 6.86 1.17 -21.93
CA ASN A 113 7.63 2.26 -21.29
C ASN A 113 7.27 2.45 -19.81
N LEU A 114 5.97 2.47 -19.49
CA LEU A 114 5.50 2.65 -18.12
C LEU A 114 5.87 1.46 -17.22
N GLY A 115 5.60 0.23 -17.66
CA GLY A 115 5.92 -0.95 -16.86
C GLY A 115 7.41 -1.11 -16.59
N LYS A 116 8.27 -0.84 -17.59
CA LYS A 116 9.72 -0.82 -17.41
C LYS A 116 10.17 0.26 -16.42
N ALA A 117 9.56 1.44 -16.45
CA ALA A 117 9.86 2.52 -15.52
C ALA A 117 9.46 2.13 -14.08
N LEU A 118 8.28 1.55 -13.90
CA LEU A 118 7.79 1.07 -12.60
C LEU A 118 8.67 -0.04 -12.03
N ALA A 119 9.10 -0.99 -12.86
CA ALA A 119 10.00 -2.06 -12.45
C ALA A 119 11.38 -1.57 -11.96
N ARG A 120 11.85 -0.43 -12.48
CA ARG A 120 13.12 0.20 -12.08
C ARG A 120 12.97 1.21 -10.95
N TYR A 121 11.75 1.42 -10.47
CA TYR A 121 11.49 2.41 -9.45
C TYR A 121 11.86 1.87 -8.06
N GLY A 122 13.06 2.21 -7.58
CA GLY A 122 13.53 1.83 -6.23
C GLY A 122 12.67 2.36 -5.07
N GLY A 123 11.70 3.24 -5.36
CA GLY A 123 10.70 3.66 -4.40
C GLY A 123 9.71 2.55 -3.99
N PHE A 124 9.62 1.43 -4.72
CA PHE A 124 8.82 0.27 -4.30
C PHE A 124 9.51 -0.55 -3.22
N GLU A 125 10.75 -0.97 -3.44
CA GLU A 125 11.53 -1.76 -2.46
C GLU A 125 11.68 -0.99 -1.14
N SER A 126 12.02 0.30 -1.20
CA SER A 126 12.13 1.16 -0.01
C SER A 126 10.80 1.38 0.75
N ARG A 127 9.67 0.98 0.17
CA ARG A 127 8.33 1.06 0.78
C ARG A 127 7.74 -0.31 1.11
N GLY A 128 8.53 -1.38 1.03
CA GLY A 128 8.12 -2.75 1.37
C GLY A 128 7.40 -3.48 0.24
N PHE A 129 7.59 -3.05 -1.02
CA PHE A 129 7.04 -3.71 -2.20
C PHE A 129 8.19 -4.32 -3.02
N ASP A 130 8.22 -5.64 -3.09
CA ASP A 130 9.21 -6.38 -3.87
C ASP A 130 8.65 -6.70 -5.25
N VAL A 131 9.26 -6.18 -6.31
CA VAL A 131 8.84 -6.49 -7.68
C VAL A 131 9.46 -7.84 -8.06
N VAL A 132 8.64 -8.87 -8.19
CA VAL A 132 9.10 -10.26 -8.37
C VAL A 132 8.94 -10.79 -9.78
N ALA A 133 8.12 -10.14 -10.61
CA ALA A 133 7.84 -10.58 -11.97
C ALA A 133 7.41 -9.43 -12.87
N ILE A 134 7.75 -9.56 -14.16
CA ILE A 134 7.28 -8.69 -15.23
C ILE A 134 6.80 -9.59 -16.37
N PHE A 135 5.66 -9.25 -16.97
CA PHE A 135 5.07 -9.99 -18.08
C PHE A 135 4.84 -9.11 -19.30
N ASP A 136 4.96 -9.69 -20.48
CA ASP A 136 4.48 -9.11 -21.72
C ASP A 136 3.99 -10.21 -22.68
N ALA A 137 3.20 -9.84 -23.68
CA ALA A 137 2.77 -10.71 -24.76
C ALA A 137 3.61 -10.50 -26.04
N ASP A 138 4.37 -9.41 -26.13
CA ASP A 138 5.23 -9.11 -27.28
C ASP A 138 6.47 -10.03 -27.28
N PRO A 139 6.63 -10.92 -28.29
CA PRO A 139 7.79 -11.80 -28.41
C PRO A 139 9.12 -11.06 -28.50
N MET A 140 9.13 -9.80 -28.93
CA MET A 140 10.34 -8.96 -28.97
C MET A 140 10.76 -8.47 -27.58
N VAL A 141 9.84 -8.44 -26.62
CA VAL A 141 10.09 -7.97 -25.26
C VAL A 141 10.30 -9.13 -24.30
N ILE A 142 9.64 -10.26 -24.53
CA ILE A 142 9.80 -11.48 -23.74
C ILE A 142 11.27 -11.91 -23.72
N GLY A 143 11.76 -12.24 -22.53
CA GLY A 143 13.13 -12.67 -22.31
C GLY A 143 14.14 -11.53 -22.10
N ASN A 144 13.77 -10.27 -22.35
CA ASN A 144 14.62 -9.13 -22.03
C ASN A 144 14.71 -8.90 -20.52
N GLU A 145 15.77 -8.22 -20.09
CA GLU A 145 15.98 -7.84 -18.70
C GLU A 145 15.53 -6.41 -18.42
N VAL A 146 14.86 -6.24 -17.28
CA VAL A 146 14.46 -4.95 -16.73
C VAL A 146 14.94 -4.91 -15.28
N GLY A 147 16.11 -4.27 -15.08
CA GLY A 147 16.80 -4.41 -13.79
C GLY A 147 17.34 -5.83 -13.67
N TRP A 148 16.97 -6.53 -12.60
CA TRP A 148 17.35 -7.93 -12.36
C TRP A 148 16.27 -8.94 -12.80
N LEU A 149 15.11 -8.46 -13.27
CA LEU A 149 13.98 -9.28 -13.67
C LEU A 149 14.00 -9.57 -15.17
N ARG A 150 13.72 -10.82 -15.53
CA ARG A 150 13.49 -11.21 -16.92
C ARG A 150 12.00 -11.16 -17.24
N VAL A 151 11.65 -10.53 -18.37
CA VAL A 151 10.26 -10.46 -18.83
C VAL A 151 9.78 -11.86 -19.19
N SER A 152 8.75 -12.32 -18.51
CA SER A 152 8.09 -13.61 -18.74
C SER A 152 6.98 -13.47 -19.78
N ASP A 153 6.66 -14.56 -20.47
CA ASP A 153 5.50 -14.61 -21.35
C ASP A 153 4.21 -14.51 -20.52
N SER A 154 3.31 -13.62 -20.92
CA SER A 154 1.96 -13.51 -20.35
C SER A 154 1.13 -14.80 -20.46
N ALA A 155 1.49 -15.74 -21.33
CA ALA A 155 0.90 -17.07 -21.36
C ALA A 155 1.20 -17.89 -20.09
N GLU A 156 2.31 -17.61 -19.40
CA GLU A 156 2.71 -18.31 -18.16
C GLU A 156 2.25 -17.58 -16.88
N LEU A 157 1.41 -16.55 -17.01
CA LEU A 157 1.00 -15.65 -15.93
C LEU A 157 0.68 -16.40 -14.63
N GLU A 158 -0.29 -17.31 -14.66
CA GLU A 158 -0.80 -18.02 -13.49
C GLU A 158 0.31 -18.81 -12.79
N ARG A 159 1.11 -19.55 -13.57
CA ARG A 159 2.22 -20.37 -13.07
C ARG A 159 3.29 -19.51 -12.39
N VAL A 160 3.63 -18.37 -12.98
CA VAL A 160 4.65 -17.48 -12.43
C VAL A 160 4.13 -16.79 -11.18
N LEU A 161 2.88 -16.29 -11.17
CA LEU A 161 2.26 -15.67 -10.00
C LEU A 161 2.26 -16.60 -8.79
N GLU A 162 1.93 -17.87 -8.99
CA GLU A 162 1.98 -18.90 -7.94
C GLU A 162 3.40 -19.13 -7.44
N ARG A 163 4.35 -19.36 -8.37
CA ARG A 163 5.76 -19.65 -8.04
C ARG A 163 6.44 -18.51 -7.28
N THR A 164 6.10 -17.26 -7.58
CA THR A 164 6.70 -16.08 -6.94
C THR A 164 5.91 -15.63 -5.71
N HIS A 165 4.85 -16.35 -5.32
CA HIS A 165 3.94 -15.97 -4.24
C HIS A 165 3.41 -14.54 -4.38
N THR A 166 3.14 -14.13 -5.62
CA THR A 166 2.64 -12.78 -5.92
C THR A 166 1.30 -12.57 -5.23
N ASN A 167 1.15 -11.43 -4.59
CA ASN A 167 -0.09 -11.05 -3.90
C ASN A 167 -0.63 -9.68 -4.32
N MET A 168 0.09 -8.97 -5.20
CA MET A 168 -0.34 -7.71 -5.81
C MET A 168 0.07 -7.64 -7.28
N VAL A 169 -0.79 -7.07 -8.13
CA VAL A 169 -0.49 -6.91 -9.56
C VAL A 169 -0.67 -5.46 -10.00
N VAL A 170 0.28 -4.98 -10.80
CA VAL A 170 0.20 -3.71 -11.52
C VAL A 170 -0.13 -3.99 -12.99
N LEU A 171 -1.18 -3.37 -13.51
CA LEU A 171 -1.58 -3.45 -14.91
C LEU A 171 -1.15 -2.18 -15.65
N ALA A 172 -0.15 -2.29 -16.51
CA ALA A 172 0.39 -1.22 -17.36
C ALA A 172 0.09 -1.53 -18.84
N LEU A 173 -1.18 -1.77 -19.14
CA LEU A 173 -1.65 -2.33 -20.41
C LEU A 173 -2.50 -1.34 -21.21
N PRO A 174 -2.56 -1.49 -22.55
CA PRO A 174 -3.56 -0.79 -23.35
C PRO A 174 -4.97 -1.27 -22.98
N ALA A 175 -5.97 -0.40 -23.19
CA ALA A 175 -7.36 -0.66 -22.80
C ALA A 175 -7.94 -1.95 -23.40
N THR A 176 -7.55 -2.29 -24.63
CA THR A 176 -8.10 -3.43 -25.39
C THR A 176 -7.88 -4.78 -24.74
N VAL A 177 -6.80 -4.95 -23.96
CA VAL A 177 -6.45 -6.23 -23.33
C VAL A 177 -6.59 -6.21 -21.81
N ALA A 178 -6.76 -5.03 -21.21
CA ALA A 178 -6.67 -4.85 -19.77
C ALA A 178 -7.71 -5.66 -18.97
N GLN A 179 -8.97 -5.74 -19.44
CA GLN A 179 -10.01 -6.52 -18.77
C GLN A 179 -9.69 -8.02 -18.77
N ALA A 180 -9.35 -8.58 -19.94
CA ALA A 180 -9.06 -10.01 -20.06
C ALA A 180 -7.88 -10.44 -19.18
N VAL A 181 -6.83 -9.60 -19.09
CA VAL A 181 -5.72 -9.86 -18.17
C VAL A 181 -6.14 -9.71 -16.71
N CYS A 182 -6.93 -8.68 -16.38
CA CYS A 182 -7.46 -8.47 -15.03
C CYS A 182 -8.25 -9.70 -14.55
N ASP A 183 -9.10 -10.27 -15.39
CA ASP A 183 -9.87 -11.47 -15.07
C ASP A 183 -8.97 -12.67 -14.78
N ARG A 184 -7.90 -12.87 -15.57
CA ARG A 184 -6.90 -13.93 -15.33
C ARG A 184 -6.15 -13.74 -14.01
N VAL A 185 -5.75 -12.50 -13.72
CA VAL A 185 -5.09 -12.13 -12.45
C VAL A 185 -5.99 -12.44 -11.24
N ILE A 186 -7.29 -12.12 -11.34
CA ILE A 186 -8.27 -12.42 -10.29
C ILE A 186 -8.48 -13.94 -10.16
N ALA A 187 -8.59 -14.66 -11.28
CA ALA A 187 -8.72 -16.11 -11.29
C ALA A 187 -7.50 -16.82 -10.67
N ALA A 188 -6.31 -16.23 -10.78
CA ALA A 188 -5.09 -16.69 -10.11
C ALA A 188 -5.06 -16.40 -8.59
N GLY A 189 -6.12 -15.80 -8.04
CA GLY A 189 -6.28 -15.55 -6.60
C GLY A 189 -5.77 -14.18 -6.13
N ILE A 190 -5.31 -13.32 -7.04
CA ILE A 190 -4.86 -11.96 -6.69
C ILE A 190 -6.06 -11.08 -6.36
N ARG A 191 -6.00 -10.41 -5.21
CA ARG A 191 -7.09 -9.52 -4.73
C ARG A 191 -6.71 -8.05 -4.72
N SER A 192 -5.45 -7.71 -4.95
CA SER A 192 -4.94 -6.34 -4.90
C SER A 192 -4.36 -5.95 -6.26
N ILE A 193 -5.02 -5.01 -6.94
CA ILE A 193 -4.67 -4.62 -8.32
C ILE A 193 -4.52 -3.10 -8.40
N LEU A 194 -3.38 -2.64 -8.94
CA LEU A 194 -3.13 -1.26 -9.32
C LEU A 194 -3.20 -1.16 -10.85
N SER A 195 -4.15 -0.41 -11.39
CA SER A 195 -4.35 -0.29 -12.84
C SER A 195 -4.00 1.11 -13.36
N PHE A 196 -3.13 1.15 -14.35
CA PHE A 196 -2.84 2.31 -15.19
C PHE A 196 -3.56 2.23 -16.55
N ALA A 197 -4.37 1.19 -16.78
CA ALA A 197 -5.10 1.05 -18.02
C ALA A 197 -6.13 2.20 -18.18
N PRO A 198 -6.25 2.81 -19.38
CA PRO A 198 -7.17 3.93 -19.61
C PRO A 198 -8.61 3.43 -19.85
N VAL A 199 -9.10 2.54 -18.98
CA VAL A 199 -10.44 1.94 -19.04
C VAL A 199 -10.93 1.63 -17.63
N LEU A 200 -12.26 1.63 -17.45
CA LEU A 200 -12.87 1.16 -16.22
C LEU A 200 -12.91 -0.37 -16.23
N LEU A 201 -12.14 -1.01 -15.33
CA LEU A 201 -12.15 -2.45 -15.18
C LEU A 201 -13.30 -2.89 -14.29
N GLN A 202 -13.94 -3.99 -14.66
CA GLN A 202 -14.95 -4.64 -13.84
C GLN A 202 -14.27 -5.71 -12.97
N VAL A 203 -14.51 -5.63 -11.66
CA VAL A 203 -13.94 -6.56 -10.68
C VAL A 203 -15.01 -6.95 -9.65
N PRO A 204 -14.94 -8.15 -9.07
CA PRO A 204 -15.87 -8.57 -8.04
C PRO A 204 -15.61 -7.80 -6.72
N PRO A 205 -16.59 -7.72 -5.78
CA PRO A 205 -16.48 -6.88 -4.58
C PRO A 205 -15.33 -7.21 -3.63
N HIS A 206 -14.79 -8.43 -3.70
CA HIS A 206 -13.67 -8.87 -2.86
C HIS A 206 -12.29 -8.47 -3.41
N VAL A 207 -12.23 -7.86 -4.58
CA VAL A 207 -11.00 -7.38 -5.23
C VAL A 207 -10.86 -5.88 -4.97
N ASN A 208 -9.73 -5.49 -4.40
CA ASN A 208 -9.33 -4.11 -4.26
C ASN A 208 -8.63 -3.65 -5.55
N LEU A 209 -9.34 -2.84 -6.33
CA LEU A 209 -8.81 -2.22 -7.54
C LEU A 209 -8.56 -0.73 -7.29
N ARG A 210 -7.31 -0.30 -7.48
CA ARG A 210 -6.91 1.11 -7.47
C ARG A 210 -6.56 1.56 -8.90
N LYS A 211 -7.29 2.55 -9.42
CA LYS A 211 -6.97 3.18 -10.71
C LYS A 211 -6.00 4.35 -10.50
N VAL A 212 -5.01 4.47 -11.38
CA VAL A 212 -4.15 5.64 -11.50
C VAL A 212 -4.26 6.21 -12.91
N ASP A 213 -4.62 7.48 -13.00
CA ASP A 213 -4.84 8.17 -14.27
C ASP A 213 -4.07 9.50 -14.26
N MET A 214 -2.81 9.44 -14.69
CA MET A 214 -1.91 10.61 -14.66
C MET A 214 -2.42 11.76 -15.54
N ALA A 215 -3.17 11.46 -16.61
CA ALA A 215 -3.78 12.48 -17.46
C ALA A 215 -4.87 13.25 -16.71
N THR A 216 -5.70 12.55 -15.92
CA THR A 216 -6.71 13.17 -15.06
C THR A 216 -6.07 14.09 -14.03
N GLU A 217 -4.97 13.67 -13.39
CA GLU A 217 -4.23 14.50 -12.43
C GLU A 217 -3.71 15.80 -13.08
N LEU A 218 -3.16 15.70 -14.30
CA LEU A 218 -2.70 16.87 -15.05
C LEU A 218 -3.85 17.81 -15.45
N GLN A 219 -5.03 17.27 -15.79
CA GLN A 219 -6.22 18.09 -16.08
C GLN A 219 -6.69 18.88 -14.86
N ILE A 220 -6.66 18.25 -13.67
CA ILE A 220 -6.97 18.92 -12.40
C ILE A 220 -5.95 20.05 -12.14
N LEU A 221 -4.65 19.78 -12.34
CA LEU A 221 -3.62 20.81 -12.22
C LEU A 221 -3.84 21.97 -13.20
N ALA A 222 -4.19 21.67 -14.46
CA ALA A 222 -4.47 22.68 -15.48
C ALA A 222 -5.66 23.58 -15.08
N TYR A 223 -6.73 23.00 -14.53
CA TYR A 223 -7.87 23.75 -14.02
C TYR A 223 -7.47 24.74 -12.91
N HIS A 224 -6.67 24.30 -11.95
CA HIS A 224 -6.19 25.18 -10.87
C HIS A 224 -5.23 26.25 -11.40
N ALA A 225 -4.33 25.90 -12.32
CA ALA A 225 -3.40 26.83 -12.93
C ALA A 225 -4.14 27.94 -13.71
N GLN A 226 -5.19 27.59 -14.46
CA GLN A 226 -6.02 28.55 -15.18
C GLN A 226 -6.72 29.54 -14.23
N ARG A 227 -7.23 29.05 -13.09
CA ARG A 227 -7.89 29.91 -12.08
C ARG A 227 -6.90 30.81 -11.35
N ALA A 228 -5.69 30.32 -11.07
CA ALA A 228 -4.63 31.13 -10.47
C ALA A 228 -4.12 32.24 -11.40
N GLN A 229 -4.19 32.03 -12.72
CA GLN A 229 -3.82 33.02 -13.75
C GLN A 229 -4.92 34.06 -14.03
N THR A 230 -6.16 33.82 -13.58
CA THR A 230 -7.28 34.76 -13.75
C THR A 230 -7.72 35.34 -12.40
N PRO A 231 -6.97 36.30 -11.81
CA PRO A 231 -7.44 36.99 -10.61
C PRO A 231 -8.56 37.97 -11.02
N GLY A 232 -9.82 37.52 -11.04
CA GLY A 232 -10.93 38.42 -11.36
C GLY A 232 -12.34 37.88 -11.63
N GLN A 233 -12.61 36.57 -11.54
CA GLN A 233 -13.98 36.05 -11.66
C GLN A 233 -14.31 35.11 -10.49
N ALA A 234 -14.37 35.70 -9.30
CA ALA A 234 -15.25 35.22 -8.25
C ALA A 234 -16.35 36.29 -8.10
N VAL A 235 -17.55 35.97 -8.58
CA VAL A 235 -18.82 36.59 -8.20
C VAL A 235 -19.72 35.45 -7.75
#